data_AF-A0A917V6D7-F1
#
_entry.id   AF-A0A917V6D7-F1
#
_cell.length_a   1.000
_cell.length_b   1.000
_cell.length_c   1.000
_cell.angle_alpha   90.00
_cell.angle_beta   90.00
_cell.angle_gamma   90.00
#
_symmetry.space_group_name_H-M   'P 1'
#
loop_
_entity.id
_entity.type
_entity.pdbx_description
1 polymer ?
#
loop_
_entity_poly.entity_id
_entity_poly.type
_entity_poly.pdbx_seq_one_letter_code
_entity_poly.pdbx_strand_id
1 'polypeptide(L)'
;MTERDNSITTITGWMPPGAERILQLAAQISAERGYNYLADEHLLLAMLDHERSFLRRIWPADAELTVDQLREKAIAALPPVQRPETGPTAPVHVETEWFGPHADEITRR
;
A
#
# COMPACT_ATOMS: atom_id res chain seq x y z
N MET A 1 12.69 25.47 -13.88
CA MET A 1 12.04 24.15 -13.92
C MET A 1 11.57 23.90 -12.51
N THR A 2 10.29 24.07 -12.24
CA THR A 2 9.74 23.98 -10.88
C THR A 2 10.04 22.59 -10.35
N GLU A 3 10.68 22.54 -9.19
CA GLU A 3 11.01 21.32 -8.45
C GLU A 3 9.74 20.45 -8.39
N ARG A 4 9.78 19.27 -9.00
CA ARG A 4 8.61 18.38 -9.04
C ARG A 4 8.36 17.94 -7.61
N ASP A 5 7.18 18.28 -7.10
CA ASP A 5 6.79 18.17 -5.70
C ASP A 5 6.94 16.73 -5.18
N ASN A 6 7.85 16.53 -4.22
CA ASN A 6 7.99 15.29 -3.46
C ASN A 6 7.04 15.34 -2.25
N SER A 7 5.74 15.33 -2.51
CA SER A 7 4.72 15.44 -1.45
C SER A 7 4.86 14.28 -0.44
N ILE A 8 5.13 14.60 0.83
CA ILE A 8 5.17 13.63 1.93
C ILE A 8 3.82 13.62 2.65
N THR A 9 3.27 12.43 2.89
CA THR A 9 2.12 12.21 3.77
C THR A 9 2.59 11.51 5.04
N THR A 10 2.32 12.10 6.21
CA THR A 10 2.71 11.54 7.52
C THR A 10 1.51 10.94 8.25
N ILE A 11 1.63 9.69 8.68
CA ILE A 11 0.68 9.03 9.59
C ILE A 11 1.33 8.98 10.98
N THR A 12 0.69 9.56 11.99
CA THR A 12 1.22 9.62 13.36
C THR A 12 0.56 8.60 14.29
N GLY A 13 1.35 7.95 15.15
CA GLY A 13 0.87 7.00 16.16
C GLY A 13 1.46 5.60 15.98
N TRP A 14 1.11 4.68 16.90
CA TRP A 14 1.55 3.28 16.79
C TRP A 14 0.81 2.57 15.64
N MET A 15 1.58 1.94 14.75
CA MET A 15 1.07 1.12 13.66
C MET A 15 1.47 -0.35 13.86
N PRO A 16 0.55 -1.31 13.79
CA PRO A 16 0.90 -2.72 13.85
C PRO A 16 1.79 -3.14 12.65
N PRO A 17 2.74 -4.08 12.82
CA PRO A 17 3.65 -4.49 11.74
C PRO A 17 2.93 -4.97 10.46
N GLY A 18 1.75 -5.59 10.61
CA GLY A 18 0.95 -6.03 9.47
C GLY A 18 0.41 -4.86 8.62
N ALA A 19 0.02 -3.76 9.27
CA ALA A 19 -0.46 -2.57 8.57
C ALA A 19 0.70 -1.87 7.83
N GLU A 20 1.86 -1.76 8.47
CA GLU A 20 3.09 -1.26 7.84
C GLU A 20 3.44 -2.08 6.59
N ARG A 21 3.42 -3.41 6.72
CA ARG A 21 3.76 -4.31 5.60
C ARG A 21 2.78 -4.18 4.44
N ILE A 22 1.48 -3.98 4.72
CA ILE A 22 0.47 -3.74 3.69
C ILE A 22 0.75 -2.42 2.95
N LEU A 23 1.10 -1.33 3.65
CA LEU A 23 1.44 -0.05 3.02
C LEU A 23 2.68 -0.18 2.12
N GLN A 24 3.74 -0.83 2.61
CA GLN A 24 4.95 -1.09 1.82
C GLN A 24 4.66 -1.95 0.58
N LEU A 25 3.84 -2.99 0.72
CA LEU A 25 3.45 -3.85 -0.39
C LEU A 25 2.59 -3.11 -1.41
N ALA A 26 1.68 -2.23 -0.97
CA ALA A 26 0.88 -1.40 -1.87
C ALA A 26 1.76 -0.44 -2.68
N ALA A 27 2.78 0.14 -2.05
CA ALA A 27 3.76 1.00 -2.73
C ALA A 27 4.56 0.23 -3.79
N GLN A 28 4.99 -0.99 -3.46
CA GLN A 28 5.63 -1.89 -4.41
C GLN A 28 4.71 -2.23 -5.60
N ILE A 29 3.46 -2.62 -5.34
CA ILE A 29 2.47 -2.97 -6.37
C ILE A 29 2.21 -1.79 -7.33
N SER A 30 2.11 -0.58 -6.77
CA SER A 30 1.98 0.68 -7.51
C SER A 30 3.20 0.91 -8.42
N ALA A 31 4.41 0.84 -7.86
CA ALA A 31 5.65 1.05 -8.60
C ALA A 31 5.84 0.04 -9.74
N GLU A 32 5.59 -1.26 -9.49
CA GLU A 32 5.70 -2.33 -10.48
C GLU A 32 4.75 -2.15 -11.68
N ARG A 33 3.67 -1.39 -11.51
CA ARG A 33 2.69 -1.11 -12.56
C ARG A 33 2.84 0.29 -13.18
N GLY A 34 3.90 1.02 -12.80
CA GLY A 34 4.24 2.32 -13.37
C GLY A 34 3.54 3.51 -12.72
N TYR A 35 2.89 3.33 -11.58
CA TYR A 35 2.27 4.42 -10.84
C TYR A 35 3.28 5.13 -9.93
N ASN A 36 3.07 6.43 -9.78
CA ASN A 36 3.81 7.38 -8.95
C ASN A 36 2.97 7.88 -7.75
N TYR A 37 1.83 7.23 -7.49
CA TYR A 37 0.93 7.50 -6.37
C TYR A 37 0.34 6.20 -5.81
N LEU A 38 -0.20 6.26 -4.60
CA LEU A 38 -0.96 5.17 -3.99
C LEU A 38 -2.45 5.37 -4.27
N ALA A 39 -3.10 4.29 -4.67
CA ALA A 39 -4.54 4.23 -4.91
C ALA A 39 -5.14 3.18 -3.97
N ASP A 40 -6.45 3.22 -3.77
CA ASP A 40 -7.16 2.22 -2.99
C ASP A 40 -7.08 0.82 -3.61
N GLU A 41 -6.99 0.68 -4.94
CA GLU A 41 -6.77 -0.62 -5.56
C GLU A 41 -5.39 -1.20 -5.20
N HIS A 42 -4.35 -0.36 -5.09
CA HIS A 42 -3.03 -0.82 -4.65
C HIS A 42 -3.06 -1.35 -3.21
N LEU A 43 -3.78 -0.65 -2.33
CA LEU A 43 -3.99 -1.08 -0.94
C LEU A 43 -4.80 -2.38 -0.88
N LEU A 44 -5.87 -2.49 -1.66
CA LEU A 44 -6.70 -3.68 -1.73
C LEU A 44 -5.88 -4.88 -2.24
N LEU A 45 -5.11 -4.70 -3.32
CA LEU A 45 -4.22 -5.74 -3.84
C LEU A 45 -3.19 -6.16 -2.78
N ALA A 46 -2.59 -5.23 -2.06
CA ALA A 46 -1.68 -5.57 -0.96
C ALA A 46 -2.36 -6.38 0.16
N MET A 47 -3.61 -6.05 0.52
CA MET A 47 -4.39 -6.85 1.47
C MET A 47 -4.72 -8.24 0.92
N LEU A 48 -5.03 -8.35 -0.36
CA LEU A 48 -5.28 -9.62 -1.04
C LEU A 48 -3.99 -10.43 -1.22
N ASP A 49 -2.81 -9.84 -1.21
CA ASP A 49 -1.54 -10.55 -1.40
C ASP A 49 -0.89 -10.95 -0.07
N HIS A 50 -1.13 -10.15 0.97
CA HIS A 50 -0.59 -10.42 2.29
C HIS A 50 -1.36 -11.55 2.98
N GLU A 51 -0.78 -12.75 3.07
CA GLU A 51 -1.39 -13.95 3.65
C GLU A 51 -2.03 -13.75 5.03
N ARG A 52 -1.42 -12.89 5.87
CA ARG A 52 -1.87 -12.60 7.23
C ARG A 52 -2.77 -11.37 7.32
N SER A 53 -3.22 -10.82 6.19
CA SER A 53 -4.14 -9.70 6.20
C SER A 53 -5.45 -10.08 6.88
N PHE A 54 -6.06 -9.08 7.53
CA PHE A 54 -7.36 -9.27 8.15
C PHE A 54 -8.40 -9.70 7.11
N LEU A 55 -8.35 -9.14 5.90
CA LEU A 55 -9.25 -9.48 4.79
C LEU A 55 -9.16 -10.97 4.43
N ARG A 56 -7.95 -11.53 4.29
CA ARG A 56 -7.79 -12.98 4.03
C ARG A 56 -8.27 -13.84 5.19
N ARG A 57 -8.06 -13.37 6.43
CA ARG A 57 -8.49 -14.10 7.63
C ARG A 57 -10.01 -14.18 7.78
N ILE A 58 -10.74 -13.15 7.34
CA ILE A 58 -12.19 -13.06 7.50
C ILE A 58 -12.96 -13.38 6.21
N TRP A 59 -12.29 -13.69 5.10
CA TRP A 59 -12.95 -13.96 3.83
C TRP A 59 -13.87 -15.18 3.95
N PRO A 60 -15.19 -15.05 3.65
CA PRO A 60 -16.12 -16.16 3.79
C PRO A 60 -15.82 -17.29 2.82
N ALA A 61 -15.98 -18.53 3.28
CA ALA A 61 -15.81 -19.71 2.43
C ALA A 61 -16.91 -19.82 1.36
N ASP A 62 -18.07 -19.23 1.61
CA ASP A 62 -19.25 -19.19 0.75
C ASP A 62 -19.44 -17.84 0.03
N ALA A 63 -18.40 -17.00 0.01
CA ALA A 63 -18.45 -15.73 -0.70
C ALA A 63 -18.74 -15.95 -2.19
N GLU A 64 -19.64 -15.14 -2.75
CA GLU A 64 -19.96 -15.15 -4.19
C GLU A 64 -18.72 -14.87 -5.06
N LEU A 65 -17.76 -14.15 -4.51
CA LEU A 65 -16.51 -13.78 -5.16
C LEU A 65 -15.35 -14.46 -4.44
N THR A 66 -14.47 -15.12 -5.18
CA THR A 66 -13.21 -15.62 -4.64
C THR A 66 -12.20 -14.47 -4.49
N VAL A 67 -11.19 -14.66 -3.63
CA VAL A 67 -10.07 -13.73 -3.48
C VAL A 67 -9.39 -13.43 -4.82
N ASP A 68 -9.21 -14.45 -5.65
CA ASP A 68 -8.58 -14.30 -6.97
C ASP A 68 -9.47 -13.53 -7.94
N GLN A 69 -10.79 -13.77 -7.93
CA GLN A 69 -11.72 -12.98 -8.74
C GLN A 69 -11.78 -11.51 -8.29
N LEU A 70 -11.68 -11.23 -6.97
CA LEU A 70 -11.58 -9.86 -6.48
C LEU A 70 -10.27 -9.20 -6.92
N ARG A 71 -9.16 -9.93 -6.87
CA ARG A 71 -7.86 -9.45 -7.37
C ARG A 71 -7.96 -9.07 -8.85
N GLU A 72 -8.53 -9.94 -9.69
CA GLU A 72 -8.72 -9.66 -11.12
C GLU A 72 -9.54 -8.39 -11.36
N LYS A 73 -10.64 -8.22 -10.60
CA LYS A 73 -11.47 -7.01 -10.66
C LYS A 73 -10.71 -5.77 -10.22
N ALA A 74 -9.93 -5.85 -9.14
CA ALA A 74 -9.12 -4.73 -8.66
C ALA A 74 -8.05 -4.31 -9.69
N ILE A 75 -7.39 -5.28 -10.33
CA ILE A 75 -6.43 -5.00 -11.42
C ILE A 75 -7.15 -4.35 -12.61
N ALA A 76 -8.33 -4.86 -12.99
CA ALA A 76 -9.09 -4.31 -14.11
C ALA A 76 -9.65 -2.90 -13.82
N ALA A 77 -9.88 -2.57 -12.55
CA ALA A 77 -10.37 -1.28 -12.10
C ALA A 77 -9.28 -0.22 -11.94
N LEU A 78 -7.99 -0.61 -12.02
CA LEU A 78 -6.88 0.31 -11.83
C LEU A 78 -7.03 1.54 -12.74
N PRO A 79 -6.88 2.76 -12.19
CA PRO A 79 -6.94 3.98 -12.98
C PRO A 79 -5.84 4.00 -14.06
N PRO A 80 -5.99 4.77 -15.14
CA PRO A 80 -4.90 4.97 -16.09
C PRO A 80 -3.65 5.46 -15.36
N VAL A 81 -2.49 4.89 -15.70
CA VAL A 81 -1.20 5.36 -15.17
C VAL A 81 -1.10 6.86 -15.42
N GLN A 82 -0.93 7.65 -14.35
CA GLN A 82 -0.83 9.10 -14.46
C GLN A 82 0.34 9.44 -15.38
N ARG A 83 0.05 10.24 -16.42
CA ARG A 83 1.11 10.93 -17.14
C ARG A 83 1.74 11.96 -16.18
N PRO A 84 3.06 12.20 -16.25
CA PRO A 84 3.82 13.02 -15.29
C PRO A 84 3.51 14.53 -15.36
N GLU A 85 2.30 14.90 -15.78
CA GLU A 85 1.80 16.26 -15.92
C GLU A 85 1.28 16.80 -14.59
N THR A 86 0.91 15.93 -13.65
CA THR A 86 0.48 16.27 -12.29
C THR A 86 1.03 15.28 -11.26
N GLY A 87 1.62 15.76 -10.17
CA GLY A 87 2.10 14.93 -9.05
C GLY A 87 3.59 14.57 -9.06
N PRO A 88 4.06 13.82 -8.05
CA PRO A 88 5.46 13.38 -7.94
C PRO A 88 5.86 12.53 -9.15
N THR A 89 7.10 12.60 -9.64
CA THR A 89 7.55 11.71 -10.74
C THR A 89 8.24 10.43 -10.28
N ALA A 90 8.59 10.36 -9.01
CA ALA A 90 9.15 9.15 -8.42
C ALA A 90 8.01 8.19 -8.00
N PRO A 91 8.25 6.87 -7.98
CA PRO A 91 7.36 5.92 -7.34
C PRO A 91 7.12 6.29 -5.88
N VAL A 92 5.96 5.88 -5.34
CA VAL A 92 5.73 6.02 -3.89
C VAL A 92 6.65 5.09 -3.14
N HIS A 93 7.22 5.60 -2.04
CA HIS A 93 7.96 4.83 -1.06
C HIS A 93 7.33 5.00 0.31
N VAL A 94 7.31 3.91 1.09
CA VAL A 94 6.82 3.91 2.47
C VAL A 94 8.01 3.63 3.37
N GLU A 95 8.34 4.61 4.20
CA GLU A 95 9.36 4.52 5.23
C GLU A 95 8.69 4.64 6.60
N THR A 96 9.26 4.00 7.61
CA THR A 96 8.74 4.05 8.98
C THR A 96 9.89 4.32 9.92
N GLU A 97 9.76 5.38 10.70
CA GLU A 97 10.71 5.78 11.72
C GLU A 97 10.04 5.68 13.09
N TRP A 98 10.73 5.05 14.03
CA TRP A 98 10.24 4.84 15.39
C TRP A 98 11.01 5.74 16.35
N PHE A 99 10.30 6.53 17.14
CA PHE A 99 10.88 7.44 18.14
C PHE A 99 10.22 7.24 19.50
N GLY A 100 10.99 7.47 20.58
CA GLY A 100 10.50 7.47 21.95
C GLY A 100 11.03 6.32 22.81
N PRO A 101 10.59 6.23 24.07
CA PRO A 101 11.22 5.38 25.10
C PRO A 101 11.16 3.87 24.80
N HIS A 102 10.24 3.44 23.92
CA HIS A 102 10.03 2.03 23.57
C HIS A 102 10.33 1.73 22.09
N ALA A 103 10.97 2.64 21.35
CA ALA A 103 11.26 2.44 19.92
C ALA A 103 12.06 1.15 19.67
N ASP A 104 13.06 0.86 20.50
CA ASP A 104 13.89 -0.35 20.41
C ASP A 104 13.13 -1.65 20.65
N GLU A 105 12.01 -1.62 21.38
CA GLU A 105 11.19 -2.82 21.62
C GLU A 105 10.35 -3.16 20.39
N ILE A 106 10.01 -2.17 19.57
CA ILE A 106 9.23 -2.32 18.35
C ILE A 106 10.11 -2.88 17.22
N THR A 107 11.36 -2.44 17.11
CA THR A 107 12.28 -2.80 16.02
C THR A 107 12.96 -4.16 16.17
N ARG A 108 12.88 -4.82 17.33
CA ARG A 108 13.49 -6.14 17.60
C ARG A 108 12.61 -7.35 17.25
N ARG A 109 11.47 -7.15 16.57
CA ARG A 109 10.51 -8.21 16.20
C ARG A 109 10.69 -8.68 14.77
#